data_AF-A0A383BGN0-F1
#
_entry.id   AF-A0A383BGN0-F1
#
_cell.length_a   1.000
_cell.length_b   1.000
_cell.length_c   1.000
_cell.angle_alpha   90.00
_cell.angle_beta   90.00
_cell.angle_gamma   90.00
#
_symmetry.space_group_name_H-M   'P 1'
#
loop_
_entity.id
_entity.type
_entity.pdbx_description
1 polymer ?
#
loop_
_entity_poly.entity_id
_entity_poly.type
_entity_poly.pdbx_seq_one_letter_code
_entity_poly.pdbx_strand_id
1 'polypeptide(L)' 'MSIPVVMSIAGSDSGGGAGVQADIKTFSSIGTYGTSVITAITAQNSIGVSAIEELNIGVI' A
#
# COMPACT_ATOMS: atom_id res chain seq x y z
N MET A 1 16.05 15.24 -16.21
CA MET A 1 14.82 14.43 -16.21
C MET A 1 14.30 14.36 -14.79
N SER A 2 13.01 14.59 -14.57
CA SER A 2 12.35 14.42 -13.26
C SER A 2 11.89 12.97 -13.12
N ILE A 3 12.02 12.40 -11.91
CA ILE A 3 11.47 11.08 -11.58
C ILE A 3 9.93 11.20 -11.54
N PRO A 4 9.16 10.36 -12.27
CA PRO A 4 7.70 10.38 -12.19
C PRO A 4 7.22 10.05 -10.77
N VAL A 5 6.21 10.79 -10.29
CA VAL A 5 5.55 10.52 -9.01
C VAL A 5 4.29 9.70 -9.28
N VAL A 6 4.13 8.58 -8.57
CA VAL A 6 2.97 7.68 -8.69
C VAL A 6 2.36 7.48 -7.31
N MET A 7 1.03 7.54 -7.22
CA MET A 7 0.29 7.38 -5.97
C MET A 7 -0.54 6.11 -6.00
N SER A 8 -0.45 5.31 -4.94
CA SER A 8 -1.41 4.23 -4.66
C SER A 8 -2.45 4.67 -3.63
N ILE A 9 -3.71 4.30 -3.86
CA ILE A 9 -4.80 4.42 -2.89
C ILE A 9 -5.24 2.99 -2.59
N ALA A 10 -4.74 2.41 -1.50
CA ALA A 10 -4.88 0.98 -1.23
C ALA A 10 -4.81 0.65 0.26
N GLY A 11 -5.22 -0.56 0.62
CA GLY A 11 -5.02 -1.11 1.96
C GLY A 11 -3.57 -1.51 2.22
N SER A 12 -3.18 -1.50 3.50
CA SER A 12 -1.89 -1.96 4.00
C SER A 12 -1.91 -3.46 4.26
N ASP A 13 -1.07 -4.20 3.54
CA ASP A 13 -0.76 -5.60 3.76
C ASP A 13 0.40 -5.78 4.76
N SER A 14 0.10 -6.28 5.97
CA SER A 14 1.13 -6.61 6.97
C SER A 14 2.12 -7.70 6.53
N GLY A 15 1.73 -8.60 5.62
CA GLY A 15 2.61 -9.61 5.02
C GLY A 15 3.53 -9.05 3.94
N GLY A 16 3.23 -7.86 3.43
CA GLY A 16 4.02 -7.12 2.44
C GLY A 16 4.08 -7.73 1.04
N GLY A 17 3.25 -8.72 0.73
CA GLY A 17 3.19 -9.38 -0.58
C GLY A 17 2.19 -8.73 -1.55
N ALA A 18 1.24 -7.95 -1.03
CA ALA A 18 0.16 -7.26 -1.75
C ALA A 18 -0.01 -5.83 -1.21
N GLY A 19 -1.14 -5.20 -1.55
CA GLY A 19 -1.52 -3.87 -1.06
C GLY A 19 -0.52 -2.77 -1.38
N VAL A 20 -0.55 -1.69 -0.59
CA VAL A 20 0.32 -0.54 -0.78
C VAL A 20 1.82 -0.91 -0.74
N GLN A 21 2.18 -1.96 -0.01
CA GLN A 21 3.55 -2.47 0.06
C GLN A 21 4.01 -3.00 -1.31
N ALA A 22 3.18 -3.79 -1.99
CA ALA A 22 3.48 -4.30 -3.32
C ALA A 22 3.50 -3.18 -4.37
N ASP A 23 2.59 -2.22 -4.24
CA ASP A 23 2.54 -1.05 -5.14
C ASP A 23 3.83 -0.24 -5.04
N ILE A 24 4.26 0.16 -3.84
CA ILE A 24 5.47 0.96 -3.63
C ILE A 24 6.73 0.19 -4.06
N LYS A 25 6.80 -1.12 -3.79
CA LYS A 25 7.90 -1.98 -4.30
C LYS A 25 7.94 -1.99 -5.82
N THR A 26 6.78 -2.05 -6.47
CA THR A 26 6.67 -2.02 -7.93
C THR A 26 7.05 -0.65 -8.48
N PHE A 27 6.56 0.44 -7.90
CA PHE A 27 6.93 1.81 -8.27
C PHE A 27 8.45 2.01 -8.21
N SER A 28 9.06 1.57 -7.10
CA SER A 28 10.51 1.60 -6.96
C SER A 28 11.24 0.76 -8.01
N SER A 29 10.71 -0.40 -8.42
CA SER A 29 11.35 -1.28 -9.40
C SER A 29 11.25 -0.75 -10.83
N ILE A 30 10.23 0.06 -11.14
CA ILE A 30 10.04 0.71 -12.45
C ILE A 30 10.58 2.15 -12.51
N GLY A 31 11.35 2.58 -11.50
CA GLY A 31 12.05 3.87 -11.51
C GLY A 31 11.15 5.09 -11.24
N THR A 32 10.10 4.93 -10.43
CA THR A 32 9.23 6.03 -10.01
C THR A 32 9.34 6.31 -8.52
N TYR A 33 8.93 7.51 -8.11
CA TYR A 33 8.77 7.87 -6.70
C TYR A 33 7.36 7.51 -6.26
N GLY A 34 7.26 6.43 -5.47
CA GLY A 34 6.00 5.94 -4.94
C GLY A 34 5.50 6.75 -3.75
N THR A 35 4.21 7.09 -3.77
CA THR A 35 3.47 7.72 -2.66
C THR A 35 2.21 6.91 -2.38
N SER A 36 1.59 7.13 -1.22
CA SER A 36 0.41 6.36 -0.83
C SER A 36 -0.62 7.14 -0.03
N VAL A 37 -1.86 6.68 -0.17
CA VAL A 37 -2.98 6.95 0.73
C VAL A 37 -3.47 5.58 1.21
N ILE A 38 -3.36 5.33 2.51
CA ILE A 38 -3.75 4.05 3.10
C ILE A 38 -5.25 4.11 3.42
N THR A 39 -6.02 3.12 2.96
CA THR A 39 -7.48 3.08 3.19
C THR A 39 -7.89 2.15 4.33
N ALA A 40 -7.09 1.13 4.60
CA ALA A 40 -7.30 0.17 5.68
C ALA A 40 -5.98 -0.47 6.08
N ILE A 41 -5.91 -1.06 7.26
CA ILE A 41 -4.79 -1.90 7.71
C ILE A 41 -5.32 -3.32 7.87
N THR A 42 -4.63 -4.30 7.28
CA THR A 42 -5.01 -5.71 7.43
C THR A 42 -3.99 -6.45 8.28
N ALA A 43 -4.47 -7.32 9.17
CA ALA A 43 -3.68 -8.40 9.73
C ALA A 43 -3.77 -9.56 8.74
N GLN A 44 -2.85 -9.62 7.78
CA GLN A 44 -2.84 -10.67 6.75
C GLN A 44 -1.42 -11.19 6.47
N ASN A 45 -1.38 -12.38 5.88
CA ASN A 45 -0.18 -13.01 5.32
C ASN A 45 -0.58 -13.90 4.12
N SER A 46 0.36 -14.68 3.59
CA SER A 46 0.13 -15.53 2.41
C SER A 46 -0.89 -16.68 2.61
N ILE A 47 -1.33 -16.94 3.84
CA ILE A 47 -2.27 -18.01 4.17
C ILE A 47 -3.70 -17.47 4.38
N GLY A 48 -3.85 -16.18 4.71
CA GLY A 48 -5.15 -15.55 4.85
C GLY A 48 -5.13 -14.19 5.58
N VAL A 49 -6.34 -13.66 5.80
CA VAL A 49 -6.61 -12.39 6.49
C VAL A 49 -7.34 -12.70 7.80
N SER A 50 -6.82 -12.25 8.93
CA SER A 50 -7.43 -12.45 10.25
C SER A 50 -8.19 -11.23 10.76
N ALA A 51 -7.84 -10.03 10.32
CA ALA A 51 -8.54 -8.80 10.67
C ALA A 51 -8.35 -7.71 9.60
N ILE A 52 -9.31 -6.79 9.53
CA ILE A 52 -9.28 -5.60 8.69
C ILE A 52 -9.74 -4.44 9.57
N GLU A 53 -8.95 -3.37 9.63
CA GLU A 53 -9.29 -2.11 10.28
C GLU A 53 -9.39 -1.02 9.20
N GLU A 54 -10.59 -0.51 8.95
CA GLU A 54 -10.80 0.60 8.03
C GLU A 54 -10.31 1.91 8.66
N LEU A 55 -9.56 2.72 7.91
CA LEU A 55 -9.11 4.01 8.41
C LEU A 55 -10.25 5.02 8.36
N ASN A 56 -10.38 5.80 9.44
CA ASN A 56 -11.36 6.86 9.52
C ASN A 56 -11.08 7.93 8.44
N ILE A 57 -12.11 8.42 7.77
CA ILE A 57 -11.97 9.44 6.73
C ILE A 57 -11.33 10.75 7.22
N GLY A 58 -11.39 11.04 8.52
CA GLY A 58 -10.74 12.22 9.12
C GLY A 58 -9.22 12.08 9.29
N VAL A 59 -8.65 10.89 9.07
CA VAL A 59 -7.19 10.63 9.11
C VAL A 59 -6.60 10.20 7.76
N ILE A 60 -7.46 10.08 6.73
CA ILE A 60 -7.09 9.88 5.33
C ILE A 60 -7.00 11.25 4.66
#